data_AF-A0A931L3U4-F1
#
_entry.id   AF-A0A931L3U4-F1
#
_cell.length_a   1.000
_cell.length_b   1.000
_cell.length_c   1.000
_cell.angle_alpha   90.00
_cell.angle_beta   90.00
_cell.angle_gamma   90.00
#
_symmetry.space_group_name_H-M   'P 1'
#
loop_
_entity.id
_entity.type
_entity.pdbx_description
1 polymer ?
#
loop_
_entity_poly.entity_id
_entity_poly.type
_entity_poly.pdbx_seq_one_letter_code
_entity_poly.pdbx_strand_id
1 'polypeptide(L)'
;MLRIALAYGSIAGAIVISVIVGGIAANDGHGGGGSQLFGYLVMLVALSLIFVGVRQYRDKERGGVVSFRDALACGLAIAGVAGVIYVAVWELYLAATDYAFMADYAAGVIEAKRDGGATDDEIASLTASMADMEKNYANPLFRLPMTFLEIFPVGVVVSLIAAALFRNRNFLPAKA
;
A
#
# COMPACT_ATOMS: atom_id res chain seq x y z
N MET A 1 0.71 11.09 19.71
CA MET A 1 0.64 11.01 18.23
C MET A 1 1.71 10.08 17.65
N LEU A 2 3.01 10.35 17.85
CA LEU A 2 4.10 9.55 17.23
C LEU A 2 4.03 8.05 17.59
N ARG A 3 3.76 7.70 18.85
CA ARG A 3 3.62 6.30 19.28
C ARG A 3 2.46 5.58 18.60
N ILE A 4 1.34 6.29 18.40
CA ILE A 4 0.15 5.78 17.69
C ILE A 4 0.49 5.60 16.20
N ALA A 5 1.13 6.61 15.59
CA ALA A 5 1.56 6.54 14.20
C ALA A 5 2.50 5.35 13.93
N LEU A 6 3.49 5.15 14.80
CA LEU A 6 4.40 4.01 14.73
C LEU A 6 3.66 2.68 14.93
N ALA A 7 2.86 2.54 15.98
CA ALA A 7 2.17 1.28 16.27
C ALA A 7 1.20 0.87 15.15
N TYR A 8 0.26 1.75 14.79
CA TYR A 8 -0.74 1.42 13.77
C TYR A 8 -0.17 1.42 12.36
N GLY A 9 0.80 2.28 12.07
CA GLY A 9 1.46 2.34 10.78
C GLY A 9 2.29 1.08 10.52
N SER A 10 3.06 0.62 11.51
CA SER A 10 3.83 -0.62 11.39
C SER A 10 2.94 -1.85 11.25
N ILE A 11 1.83 -1.92 11.99
CA ILE A 11 0.88 -3.05 11.86
C ILE A 11 0.22 -3.03 10.48
N ALA A 12 -0.27 -1.87 10.01
CA ALA A 12 -0.85 -1.74 8.68
C ALA A 12 0.15 -2.13 7.58
N GLY A 13 1.36 -1.57 7.61
CA GLY A 13 2.42 -1.88 6.66
C GLY A 13 2.79 -3.37 6.66
N ALA A 14 2.94 -3.97 7.86
CA ALA A 14 3.25 -5.39 8.01
C ALA A 14 2.14 -6.31 7.47
N ILE A 15 0.86 -5.99 7.69
CA ILE A 15 -0.26 -6.77 7.16
C ILE A 15 -0.24 -6.72 5.63
N VAL A 16 -0.15 -5.53 5.03
CA VAL A 16 -0.16 -5.37 3.57
C VAL A 16 0.97 -6.18 2.94
N ILE A 17 2.20 -5.98 3.41
CA ILE A 17 3.35 -6.63 2.80
C ILE A 17 3.36 -8.15 3.01
N SER A 18 2.94 -8.63 4.19
CA SER A 18 2.91 -10.07 4.46
C SER A 18 1.91 -10.80 3.56
N VAL A 19 0.76 -10.17 3.29
CA VAL A 19 -0.24 -10.75 2.40
C VAL A 19 0.21 -10.70 0.93
N ILE A 20 0.86 -9.62 0.51
CA ILE A 20 1.39 -9.50 -0.87
C ILE A 20 2.52 -10.51 -1.09
N VAL A 21 3.54 -10.53 -0.21
CA VAL A 21 4.67 -11.46 -0.32
C VAL A 21 4.21 -12.90 -0.17
N GLY A 22 3.30 -13.19 0.77
CA GLY A 22 2.71 -14.52 0.93
C GLY A 22 1.90 -14.95 -0.29
N GLY A 23 1.18 -14.02 -0.93
CA GLY A 23 0.46 -14.27 -2.18
C GLY A 23 1.39 -14.61 -3.34
N ILE A 24 2.52 -13.90 -3.48
CA ILE A 24 3.52 -14.19 -4.51
C ILE A 24 4.19 -15.55 -4.26
N ALA A 25 4.56 -15.84 -3.00
CA ALA A 25 5.18 -17.11 -2.61
C ALA A 25 4.23 -18.32 -2.82
N ALA A 26 2.92 -18.13 -2.61
CA ALA A 26 1.93 -19.20 -2.78
C ALA A 26 1.57 -19.50 -4.25
N ASN A 27 1.92 -18.62 -5.19
CA ASN A 27 1.70 -18.80 -6.63
C ASN A 27 3.00 -19.18 -7.38
N ASP A 28 3.96 -19.82 -6.70
CA ASP A 28 5.24 -20.27 -7.27
C ASP A 28 6.00 -19.18 -8.06
N GLY A 29 5.98 -17.94 -7.56
CA GLY A 29 6.70 -16.82 -8.19
C GLY A 29 6.10 -16.34 -9.51
N HIS A 30 5.08 -17.00 -10.05
CA HIS A 30 4.32 -16.45 -11.16
C HIS A 30 3.62 -15.21 -10.60
N GLY A 31 3.98 -14.03 -11.11
CA GLY A 31 3.29 -12.75 -10.86
C GLY A 31 1.84 -12.74 -11.37
N GLY A 32 1.21 -13.91 -11.44
CA GLY A 32 -0.08 -14.19 -12.03
C GLY A 32 -1.20 -14.02 -11.01
N GLY A 33 -1.97 -12.95 -11.19
CA GLY A 33 -3.42 -13.11 -11.16
C GLY A 33 -4.12 -13.31 -9.81
N GLY A 34 -3.43 -13.20 -8.67
CA GLY A 34 -4.11 -12.78 -7.45
C GLY A 34 -4.66 -11.38 -7.71
N SER A 35 -5.93 -11.26 -8.09
CA SER A 35 -6.52 -10.06 -8.71
C SER A 35 -5.92 -8.78 -8.10
N GLN A 36 -5.47 -7.82 -8.91
CA GLN A 36 -5.03 -6.51 -8.39
C GLN A 36 -6.05 -5.93 -7.40
N LEU A 37 -7.34 -6.25 -7.64
CA LEU A 37 -8.45 -6.05 -6.73
C LEU A 37 -8.23 -6.62 -5.31
N PHE A 38 -7.78 -7.86 -5.16
CA PHE A 38 -7.40 -8.46 -3.88
C PHE A 38 -6.29 -7.68 -3.19
N GLY A 39 -5.24 -7.28 -3.92
CA GLY A 39 -4.18 -6.42 -3.39
C GLY A 39 -4.74 -5.09 -2.84
N TYR A 40 -5.58 -4.41 -3.62
CA TYR A 40 -6.24 -3.18 -3.18
C TYR A 40 -7.22 -3.39 -2.01
N LEU A 41 -7.94 -4.51 -1.97
CA LEU A 41 -8.82 -4.85 -0.85
C LEU A 41 -8.01 -5.03 0.44
N VAL A 42 -6.89 -5.73 0.37
CA VAL A 42 -5.97 -5.91 1.51
C VAL A 42 -5.41 -4.56 1.96
N MET A 43 -4.98 -3.71 1.03
CA MET A 43 -4.54 -2.35 1.34
C MET A 43 -5.64 -1.57 2.04
N LEU A 44 -6.88 -1.61 1.55
CA LEU A 44 -8.01 -0.90 2.14
C LEU A 44 -8.34 -1.41 3.56
N VAL A 45 -8.32 -2.73 3.76
CA VAL A 45 -8.53 -3.35 5.07
C VAL A 45 -7.42 -2.96 6.04
N ALA A 46 -6.16 -3.04 5.62
CA ALA A 46 -5.03 -2.69 6.48
C ALA A 46 -5.00 -1.20 6.80
N LEU A 47 -5.28 -0.33 5.81
CA LEU A 47 -5.34 1.12 6.00
C LEU A 47 -6.56 1.56 6.83
N SER A 48 -7.58 0.71 7.01
CA SER A 48 -8.65 0.98 7.98
C SER A 48 -8.11 1.14 9.42
N LEU A 49 -6.92 0.61 9.73
CA LEU A 49 -6.22 0.86 11.00
C LEU A 49 -5.91 2.34 11.23
N ILE A 50 -5.82 3.16 10.17
CA ILE A 50 -5.73 4.63 10.28
C ILE A 50 -6.93 5.16 11.07
N PHE A 51 -8.14 4.68 10.79
CA PHE A 51 -9.36 5.10 11.48
C PHE A 51 -9.29 4.74 12.97
N VAL A 52 -8.79 3.55 13.30
CA VAL A 52 -8.60 3.10 14.69
C VAL A 52 -7.53 3.93 15.40
N GLY A 53 -6.41 4.24 14.73
CA GLY A 53 -5.35 5.07 15.28
C GLY A 53 -5.81 6.50 15.55
N VAL A 54 -6.53 7.12 14.61
CA VAL A 54 -7.10 8.47 14.78
C VAL A 54 -8.13 8.49 15.91
N ARG A 55 -8.97 7.45 16.02
CA ARG A 55 -9.90 7.31 17.15
C ARG A 55 -9.18 7.23 18.49
N GLN A 56 -8.16 6.37 18.58
CA GLN A 56 -7.40 6.22 19.83
C GLN A 56 -6.68 7.53 20.21
N TYR A 57 -6.15 8.26 19.23
CA TYR A 57 -5.53 9.56 19.43
C TYR A 57 -6.54 10.58 19.99
N ARG A 58 -7.74 10.65 19.42
CA ARG A 58 -8.83 11.49 19.94
C ARG A 58 -9.18 11.12 21.39
N ASP A 59 -9.38 9.84 21.66
CA ASP A 59 -9.93 9.37 22.94
C ASP A 59 -8.90 9.46 24.08
N LYS A 60 -7.66 9.03 23.85
CA LYS A 60 -6.62 8.95 24.90
C LYS A 60 -5.78 10.21 25.05
N GLU A 61 -5.43 10.88 23.94
CA GLU A 61 -4.50 12.01 23.99
C GLU A 61 -5.21 13.37 23.95
N ARG A 62 -6.45 13.44 23.45
CA ARG A 62 -7.20 14.70 23.31
C ARG A 62 -8.53 14.73 24.08
N GLY A 63 -8.79 13.74 24.95
CA GLY A 63 -9.96 13.75 25.84
C GLY A 63 -11.30 13.68 25.10
N GLY A 64 -11.35 12.97 23.97
CA GLY A 64 -12.58 12.70 23.23
C GLY A 64 -12.95 13.75 22.15
N VAL A 65 -12.14 14.79 21.94
CA VAL A 65 -12.37 15.81 20.90
C VAL A 65 -11.10 16.06 20.11
N VAL A 66 -11.18 16.04 18.78
CA VAL A 66 -10.03 16.30 17.91
C VAL A 66 -10.42 17.28 16.80
N SER A 67 -9.51 18.19 16.46
CA SER A 67 -9.71 19.07 15.31
C SER A 67 -9.49 18.31 14.01
N PHE A 68 -10.08 18.76 12.90
CA PHE A 68 -9.86 18.15 11.58
C PHE A 68 -8.37 18.10 11.22
N ARG A 69 -7.62 19.18 11.51
CA ARG A 69 -6.19 19.26 11.21
C ARG A 69 -5.38 18.26 12.02
N ASP A 70 -5.67 18.13 13.32
CA ASP A 70 -4.99 17.16 14.19
C ASP A 70 -5.31 15.72 13.80
N ALA A 71 -6.56 15.43 13.44
CA ALA A 71 -6.99 14.10 12.99
C ALA A 71 -6.35 13.73 11.64
N LEU A 72 -6.31 14.69 10.70
CA LEU A 72 -5.66 14.51 9.41
C LEU A 72 -4.15 14.30 9.57
N ALA A 73 -3.48 15.12 10.39
CA ALA A 73 -2.05 14.97 10.67
C ALA A 73 -1.74 13.60 11.28
N CYS A 74 -2.57 13.12 12.21
CA CYS A 74 -2.42 11.78 12.77
C CYS A 74 -2.61 10.69 11.70
N GLY A 75 -3.62 10.82 10.83
CA GLY A 75 -3.86 9.84 9.76
C GLY A 75 -2.71 9.79 8.74
N LEU A 76 -2.24 10.96 8.30
CA LEU A 76 -1.11 11.07 7.38
C LEU A 76 0.19 10.53 7.99
N ALA A 77 0.40 10.73 9.29
CA ALA A 77 1.55 10.14 9.98
C ALA A 77 1.48 8.60 9.99
N ILE A 78 0.31 8.01 10.25
CA ILE A 78 0.10 6.56 10.17
C ILE A 78 0.34 6.06 8.73
N ALA A 79 -0.23 6.73 7.72
CA ALA A 79 -0.07 6.37 6.32
C ALA A 79 1.39 6.46 5.86
N GLY A 80 2.12 7.49 6.28
CA GLY A 80 3.54 7.64 5.99
C GLY A 80 4.39 6.52 6.60
N VAL A 81 4.16 6.18 7.87
CA VAL A 81 4.86 5.04 8.51
C VAL A 81 4.52 3.72 7.81
N ALA A 82 3.26 3.48 7.48
CA ALA A 82 2.84 2.28 6.76
C ALA A 82 3.53 2.17 5.39
N GLY A 83 3.62 3.28 4.65
CA GLY A 83 4.33 3.35 3.37
C GLY A 83 5.84 3.07 3.52
N VAL A 84 6.50 3.63 4.54
CA VAL A 84 7.93 3.36 4.78
C VAL A 84 8.18 1.90 5.12
N ILE A 85 7.35 1.30 5.98
CA ILE A 85 7.47 -0.13 6.33
C ILE A 85 7.22 -1.02 5.12
N TYR A 86 6.22 -0.69 4.32
CA TYR A 86 5.93 -1.40 3.07
C TYR A 86 7.12 -1.38 2.13
N VAL A 87 7.67 -0.20 1.84
CA VAL A 87 8.85 -0.04 0.97
C VAL A 87 10.03 -0.82 1.54
N ALA A 88 10.31 -0.71 2.84
CA ALA A 88 11.45 -1.40 3.45
C ALA A 88 11.37 -2.93 3.34
N VAL A 89 10.19 -3.52 3.58
CA VAL A 89 10.02 -4.97 3.49
C VAL A 89 9.93 -5.42 2.03
N TRP A 90 9.36 -4.60 1.14
CA TRP A 90 9.36 -4.86 -0.30
C TRP A 90 10.78 -4.88 -0.89
N GLU A 91 11.64 -3.94 -0.48
CA GLU A 91 13.05 -3.94 -0.86
C GLU A 91 13.78 -5.18 -0.35
N LEU A 92 13.49 -5.61 0.88
CA LEU A 92 14.05 -6.85 1.43
C LEU A 92 13.61 -8.07 0.61
N TYR A 93 12.34 -8.12 0.20
CA TYR A 93 11.81 -9.17 -0.67
C TYR A 93 12.53 -9.19 -2.02
N LEU A 94 12.68 -8.03 -2.66
CA LEU A 94 13.39 -7.93 -3.93
C LEU A 94 14.86 -8.34 -3.81
N ALA A 95 15.55 -7.91 -2.74
CA ALA A 95 16.92 -8.32 -2.48
C ALA A 95 17.04 -9.82 -2.21
N ALA A 96 16.04 -10.44 -1.56
CA ALA A 96 16.01 -11.88 -1.30
C ALA A 96 15.66 -12.73 -2.52
N THR A 97 15.12 -12.12 -3.58
CA THR A 97 14.68 -12.77 -4.83
C THR A 97 15.54 -12.35 -6.03
N ASP A 98 16.72 -11.78 -5.80
CA ASP A 98 17.62 -11.27 -6.84
C ASP A 98 16.93 -10.33 -7.85
N TYR A 99 15.94 -9.56 -7.38
CA TYR A 99 15.13 -8.64 -8.19
C TYR A 99 14.32 -9.29 -9.34
N ALA A 100 14.09 -10.61 -9.29
CA ALA A 100 13.38 -11.36 -10.34
C ALA A 100 11.93 -10.91 -10.59
N PHE A 101 11.30 -10.27 -9.60
CA PHE A 101 9.88 -9.87 -9.64
C PHE A 101 9.47 -9.14 -10.94
N MET A 102 10.27 -8.19 -11.44
CA MET A 102 9.87 -7.43 -12.64
C MET A 102 9.91 -8.26 -13.91
N ALA A 103 10.84 -9.20 -14.01
CA ALA A 103 10.91 -10.12 -15.15
C ALA A 103 9.70 -11.07 -15.14
N ASP A 104 9.37 -11.63 -13.97
CA ASP A 104 8.21 -12.53 -13.81
C ASP A 104 6.89 -11.79 -14.04
N TYR A 105 6.80 -10.54 -13.56
CA TYR A 105 5.64 -9.66 -13.80
C TYR A 105 5.48 -9.33 -15.29
N ALA A 106 6.57 -8.94 -15.97
CA ALA A 106 6.53 -8.65 -17.41
C ALA A 106 6.09 -9.89 -18.22
N ALA A 107 6.63 -11.06 -17.90
CA ALA A 107 6.26 -12.31 -18.55
C ALA A 107 4.76 -12.62 -18.36
N GLY A 108 4.24 -12.53 -17.13
CA GLY A 108 2.82 -12.77 -16.84
C GLY A 108 1.88 -11.78 -17.50
N VAL A 109 2.24 -10.49 -17.59
CA VAL A 109 1.43 -9.48 -18.27
C VAL A 109 1.39 -9.72 -19.78
N ILE A 110 2.52 -10.09 -20.39
CA ILE A 110 2.61 -10.41 -21.82
C ILE A 110 1.79 -11.66 -22.14
N GLU A 111 1.91 -12.72 -21.34
CA GLU A 111 1.16 -13.97 -21.49
C GLU A 111 -0.35 -13.72 -21.39
N ALA A 112 -0.79 -12.99 -20.36
CA ALA A 112 -2.22 -12.65 -20.20
C ALA A 112 -2.77 -11.82 -21.37
N LYS A 113 -1.97 -10.90 -21.92
CA LYS A 113 -2.36 -10.11 -23.11
C LYS A 113 -2.43 -10.99 -24.37
N ARG A 114 -1.53 -11.95 -24.50
CA ARG A 114 -1.51 -12.91 -25.61
C ARG A 114 -2.73 -13.82 -25.57
N ASP A 115 -3.06 -14.35 -24.40
CA ASP A 115 -4.25 -15.18 -24.18
C ASP A 115 -5.56 -14.38 -24.38
N GLY A 116 -5.52 -13.08 -24.11
CA GLY A 116 -6.59 -12.14 -24.42
C GLY A 116 -6.80 -11.84 -25.91
N GLY A 117 -5.99 -12.41 -26.81
CA GLY A 117 -6.12 -12.25 -28.27
C GLY A 117 -5.52 -10.96 -28.83
N ALA A 118 -4.56 -10.34 -28.14
CA ALA A 118 -3.84 -9.18 -28.64
C ALA A 118 -3.05 -9.50 -29.93
N THR A 119 -2.88 -8.50 -30.79
CA THR A 119 -2.10 -8.66 -32.03
C THR A 119 -0.60 -8.71 -31.75
N ASP A 120 0.17 -9.26 -32.69
CA ASP A 120 1.64 -9.32 -32.56
C ASP A 120 2.27 -7.93 -32.40
N ASP A 121 1.70 -6.91 -33.06
CA ASP A 121 2.14 -5.51 -32.92
C ASP A 121 1.87 -4.96 -31.51
N GLU A 122 0.73 -5.30 -30.90
CA GLU A 122 0.41 -4.92 -29.52
C GLU A 122 1.31 -5.61 -28.51
N ILE A 123 1.63 -6.89 -28.74
CA ILE A 123 2.55 -7.67 -27.89
C ILE A 123 3.97 -7.11 -28.01
N ALA A 124 4.43 -6.76 -29.21
CA ALA A 124 5.74 -6.15 -29.42
C ALA A 124 5.86 -4.79 -28.70
N SER A 125 4.85 -3.94 -28.82
CA SER A 125 4.79 -2.65 -28.12
C SER A 125 4.76 -2.81 -26.60
N LEU A 126 3.97 -3.77 -26.10
CA LEU A 126 3.91 -4.10 -24.68
C LEU A 126 5.25 -4.62 -24.15
N THR A 127 5.91 -5.51 -24.91
CA THR A 127 7.22 -6.07 -24.54
C THR A 127 8.28 -4.97 -24.43
N ALA A 128 8.32 -4.06 -25.39
CA ALA A 128 9.22 -2.90 -25.34
C ALA A 128 8.94 -2.01 -24.12
N SER A 129 7.65 -1.75 -23.84
CA SER A 129 7.23 -0.95 -22.69
C SER A 129 7.61 -1.61 -21.36
N MET A 130 7.49 -2.94 -21.26
CA MET A 130 7.86 -3.70 -20.06
C MET A 130 9.38 -3.75 -19.86
N ALA A 131 10.17 -3.88 -20.92
CA ALA A 131 11.63 -3.82 -20.83
C ALA A 131 12.13 -2.44 -20.34
N ASP A 132 11.52 -1.36 -20.82
CA ASP A 132 11.79 -0.01 -20.31
C ASP A 132 11.38 0.15 -18.84
N MET A 133 10.24 -0.44 -18.45
CA MET A 133 9.79 -0.43 -17.06
C MET A 133 10.76 -1.19 -16.16
N GLU A 134 11.21 -2.39 -16.55
CA GLU A 134 12.20 -3.19 -15.83
C GLU A 134 13.51 -2.41 -15.62
N LYS A 135 14.01 -1.75 -16.67
CA LYS A 135 15.22 -0.90 -16.60
C LYS A 135 15.04 0.27 -15.63
N ASN A 136 13.89 0.92 -15.64
CA ASN A 136 13.59 2.00 -14.70
C ASN A 136 13.46 1.45 -13.27
N TYR A 137 12.85 0.29 -13.09
CA TYR A 137 12.65 -0.36 -11.80
C TYR A 137 13.94 -0.90 -11.16
N ALA A 138 14.96 -1.18 -11.98
CA ALA A 138 16.30 -1.48 -11.50
C ALA A 138 16.93 -0.29 -10.75
N ASN A 139 16.47 0.95 -10.99
CA ASN A 139 16.92 2.14 -10.29
C ASN A 139 16.13 2.33 -8.96
N PRO A 140 16.79 2.24 -7.78
CA PRO A 140 16.13 2.44 -6.49
C PRO A 140 15.46 3.82 -6.36
N LEU A 141 16.02 4.86 -7.00
CA LEU A 141 15.45 6.21 -6.99
C LEU A 141 14.10 6.30 -7.70
N PHE A 142 13.82 5.35 -8.60
CA PHE A 142 12.52 5.26 -9.27
C PHE A 142 11.59 4.28 -8.55
N ARG A 143 12.13 3.13 -8.13
CA ARG A 143 11.35 2.07 -7.48
C ARG A 143 10.80 2.44 -6.10
N LEU A 144 11.61 3.08 -5.25
CA LEU A 144 11.19 3.40 -3.87
C LEU A 144 10.02 4.41 -3.85
N PRO A 145 10.06 5.52 -4.60
CA PRO A 145 8.92 6.44 -4.64
C PRO A 145 7.71 5.83 -5.34
N MET A 146 7.91 5.01 -6.37
CA MET A 146 6.82 4.33 -7.08
C MET A 146 6.03 3.41 -6.14
N THR A 147 6.74 2.57 -5.37
CA THR A 147 6.12 1.65 -4.40
C THR A 147 5.47 2.39 -3.24
N PHE A 148 6.07 3.49 -2.78
CA PHE A 148 5.44 4.35 -1.77
C PHE A 148 4.14 5.00 -2.28
N LEU A 149 4.15 5.51 -3.52
CA LEU A 149 3.00 6.15 -4.16
C LEU A 149 1.87 5.19 -4.52
N GLU A 150 2.10 3.88 -4.45
CA GLU A 150 1.04 2.89 -4.59
C GLU A 150 0.10 2.88 -3.37
N ILE A 151 0.67 2.92 -2.16
CA ILE A 151 -0.10 2.83 -0.90
C ILE A 151 -0.47 4.21 -0.35
N PHE A 152 0.44 5.18 -0.46
CA PHE A 152 0.28 6.47 0.20
C PHE A 152 -0.99 7.22 -0.19
N PRO A 153 -1.40 7.33 -1.47
CA PRO A 153 -2.65 8.00 -1.86
C PRO A 153 -3.89 7.35 -1.25
N VAL A 154 -3.93 6.02 -1.15
CA VAL A 154 -5.03 5.31 -0.48
C VAL A 154 -5.07 5.69 1.00
N GLY A 155 -3.91 5.72 1.66
CA GLY A 155 -3.79 6.17 3.04
C GLY A 155 -4.22 7.62 3.24
N VAL A 156 -3.95 8.52 2.29
CA VAL A 156 -4.40 9.92 2.30
C VAL A 156 -5.92 9.99 2.24
N VAL A 157 -6.56 9.24 1.33
CA VAL A 157 -8.04 9.21 1.21
C VAL A 157 -8.67 8.73 2.51
N VAL A 158 -8.18 7.62 3.08
CA VAL A 158 -8.68 7.10 4.36
C VAL A 158 -8.46 8.11 5.50
N SER A 159 -7.33 8.81 5.51
CA SER A 159 -7.03 9.85 6.51
C SER A 159 -7.98 11.03 6.42
N LEU A 160 -8.33 11.47 5.21
CA LEU A 160 -9.32 12.54 4.98
C LEU A 160 -10.70 12.14 5.49
N ILE A 161 -11.14 10.91 5.18
CA ILE A 161 -12.42 10.37 5.65
C ILE A 161 -12.44 10.30 7.18
N ALA A 162 -11.40 9.74 7.79
CA ALA A 162 -11.28 9.64 9.24
C ALA A 162 -11.31 11.03 9.90
N ALA A 163 -10.56 12.00 9.36
CA ALA A 163 -10.52 13.36 9.88
C ALA A 163 -11.88 14.06 9.77
N ALA A 164 -12.59 13.88 8.66
CA ALA A 164 -13.92 14.45 8.46
C ALA A 164 -14.95 13.89 9.45
N LEU A 165 -14.93 12.57 9.68
CA LEU A 165 -15.84 11.89 10.60
C LEU A 165 -15.55 12.25 12.07
N PHE A 166 -14.30 12.16 12.50
CA PHE A 166 -13.92 12.38 13.90
C PHE A 166 -13.90 13.84 14.34
N ARG A 167 -14.01 14.79 13.39
CA ARG A 167 -14.31 16.19 13.71
C ARG A 167 -15.65 16.34 14.46
N ASN A 168 -16.61 15.46 14.19
CA ASN A 168 -17.91 15.49 14.87
C ASN A 168 -17.83 14.79 16.23
N ARG A 169 -18.13 15.53 17.31
CA ARG A 169 -18.08 15.01 18.70
C ARG A 169 -19.12 13.91 18.95
N ASN A 170 -20.21 13.88 18.17
CA ASN A 170 -21.27 12.89 18.29
C ASN A 170 -20.95 11.58 17.56
N PHE A 171 -19.91 11.56 16.72
CA PHE A 171 -19.52 10.38 15.98
C PHE A 171 -18.64 9.47 16.85
N LEU A 172 -19.18 8.30 17.21
CA LEU A 172 -18.54 7.32 18.11
C LEU A 172 -18.00 7.98 19.39
N PRO A 173 -18.84 8.56 20.27
CA PRO A 173 -18.37 9.28 21.45
C PRO A 173 -17.49 8.38 22.34
N ALA A 174 -16.47 8.97 22.94
CA ALA A 174 -15.66 8.29 23.95
C ALA A 174 -16.60 7.84 25.08
N LYS A 175 -16.59 6.55 25.41
CA LYS A 175 -17.32 6.06 26.59
C LYS A 175 -16.61 6.59 27.83
N ALA A 176 -17.38 7.19 28.73
CA ALA A 176 -16.93 7.66 30.04
C ALA A 176 -16.36 6.51 30.88
#